data_AF-A0A953AKQ9-F1
#
_entry.id   AF-A0A953AKQ9-F1
#
_cell.length_a   1.000
_cell.length_b   1.000
_cell.length_c   1.000
_cell.angle_alpha   90.00
_cell.angle_beta   90.00
_cell.angle_gamma   90.00
#
_symmetry.space_group_name_H-M   'P 1'
#
loop_
_entity.id
_entity.type
_entity.pdbx_description
1 polymer ?
#
loop_
_entity_poly.entity_id
_entity_poly.type
_entity_poly.pdbx_seq_one_letter_code
_entity_poly.pdbx_strand_id
1 'polypeptide(L)'
;MNSIAWRKDKWELVKGRSVTVPYFEGHKKQMPVVLLKNKETGQKAWFINVHNPASTKLHPHNEHWRDVAAQKEIALIKKLEKTGLPVILTGDMNEKQEARRHILRGTDMKAAMD
;
A
#
# COMPACT_ATOMS: atom_id res chain seq x y z
N MET A 1 10.62 0.60 10.50
CA MET A 1 9.22 0.95 10.80
C MET A 1 8.54 1.41 9.51
N ASN A 2 7.28 1.07 9.28
CA ASN A 2 6.50 1.60 8.15
C ASN A 2 5.41 2.52 8.72
N SER A 3 5.25 3.73 8.17
CA SER A 3 4.44 4.78 8.76
C SER A 3 3.85 5.71 7.71
N ILE A 4 2.74 6.34 8.08
CA ILE A 4 2.10 7.41 7.33
C ILE A 4 2.01 8.60 8.28
N ALA A 5 2.61 9.73 7.89
CA ALA A 5 2.48 11.00 8.58
C ALA A 5 1.67 11.96 7.72
N TRP A 6 0.91 12.85 8.36
CA TRP A 6 0.14 13.87 7.68
C TRP A 6 0.14 15.17 8.48
N ARG A 7 -0.12 16.27 7.76
CA ARG A 7 -0.32 17.60 8.34
C ARG A 7 -1.65 17.67 9.07
N LYS A 8 -1.62 17.76 10.40
CA LYS A 8 -2.84 17.76 11.26
C LYS A 8 -3.71 19.00 11.06
N ASP A 9 -3.15 20.11 10.59
CA ASP A 9 -3.90 21.33 10.22
C ASP A 9 -4.69 21.16 8.92
N LYS A 10 -4.28 20.22 8.04
CA LYS A 10 -4.92 19.97 6.74
C LYS A 10 -5.76 18.69 6.70
N TRP A 11 -5.43 17.70 7.52
CA TRP A 11 -6.06 16.38 7.47
C TRP A 11 -6.50 15.89 8.84
N GLU A 12 -7.62 15.19 8.85
CA GLU A 12 -8.19 14.51 10.01
C GLU A 12 -8.17 13.00 9.77
N LEU A 13 -7.77 12.22 10.78
CA LEU A 13 -7.85 10.76 10.73
C LEU A 13 -9.30 10.33 10.94
N VAL A 14 -9.88 9.69 9.94
CA VAL A 14 -11.22 9.09 10.04
C VAL A 14 -11.14 7.64 10.50
N LYS A 15 -10.16 6.89 9.99
CA LYS A 15 -9.98 5.47 10.34
C LYS A 15 -8.54 5.02 10.13
N GLY A 16 -7.98 4.31 11.11
CA GLY A 16 -6.70 3.61 10.97
C GLY A 16 -6.90 2.10 10.98
N ARG A 17 -6.15 1.39 10.14
CA ARG A 17 -6.05 -0.07 10.15
C ARG A 17 -4.70 -0.51 9.59
N SER A 18 -4.49 -1.82 9.48
CA SER A 18 -3.34 -2.38 8.78
C SER A 18 -3.77 -3.39 7.70
N VAL A 19 -2.86 -3.64 6.76
CA VAL A 19 -2.88 -4.84 5.90
C VAL A 19 -1.71 -5.72 6.32
N THR A 20 -1.93 -7.02 6.39
CA THR A 20 -0.85 -7.98 6.68
C THR A 20 -0.31 -8.54 5.38
N VAL A 21 0.99 -8.36 5.14
CA VAL A 21 1.72 -8.92 3.99
C VAL A 21 2.83 -9.85 4.49
N PRO A 22 3.26 -10.84 3.71
CA PRO A 22 4.51 -11.55 3.99
C PRO A 22 5.71 -10.60 3.84
N TYR A 23 6.71 -10.79 4.68
CA TYR A 23 8.01 -10.13 4.63
C TYR A 23 9.10 -11.19 4.43
N PHE A 24 10.31 -10.99 4.95
CA PHE A 24 11.38 -11.98 4.84
C PHE A 24 10.91 -13.35 5.32
N GLU A 25 11.19 -14.39 4.53
CA GLU A 25 10.87 -15.79 4.84
C GLU A 25 9.37 -16.04 5.14
N GLY A 26 8.49 -15.16 4.65
CA GLY A 26 7.04 -15.28 4.84
C GLY A 26 6.54 -14.75 6.19
N HIS A 27 7.40 -14.19 7.02
CA HIS A 27 6.99 -13.59 8.30
C HIS A 27 5.97 -12.48 8.08
N LYS A 28 4.89 -12.50 8.86
CA LYS A 28 3.79 -11.53 8.73
C LYS A 28 4.24 -10.15 9.19
N LYS A 29 3.99 -9.14 8.36
CA LYS A 29 4.24 -7.73 8.69
C LYS A 29 2.98 -6.90 8.45
N GLN A 30 2.64 -6.07 9.42
CA GLN A 30 1.52 -5.14 9.31
C GLN A 30 1.99 -3.83 8.68
N MET A 31 1.28 -3.40 7.63
CA MET A 31 1.52 -2.14 6.92
C MET A 31 0.35 -1.18 7.14
N PRO A 32 0.60 0.11 7.37
CA PRO A 32 -0.44 1.08 7.71
C PRO A 32 -1.38 1.36 6.54
N VAL A 33 -2.67 1.47 6.86
CA VAL A 33 -3.74 1.92 5.95
C VAL A 33 -4.60 2.92 6.71
N VAL A 34 -4.71 4.15 6.21
CA VAL A 34 -5.47 5.20 6.87
C VAL A 34 -6.49 5.83 5.92
N LEU A 35 -7.68 6.14 6.43
CA LEU A 35 -8.63 7.03 5.79
C LEU A 35 -8.44 8.41 6.38
N LEU A 36 -8.05 9.37 5.54
CA LEU A 36 -7.94 10.76 5.94
C LEU A 36 -9.05 11.58 5.28
N LYS A 37 -9.54 12.59 5.99
CA LYS A 37 -10.43 13.63 5.47
C LYS A 37 -9.66 14.94 5.37
N ASN A 38 -9.66 15.55 4.19
CA ASN A 38 -9.15 16.91 4.02
C ASN A 38 -10.09 17.87 4.75
N LYS A 39 -9.55 18.70 5.64
CA LYS A 39 -10.34 19.60 6.49
C LYS A 39 -10.96 20.75 5.72
N GLU A 40 -10.33 21.17 4.63
CA GLU A 40 -10.73 22.31 3.81
C GLU A 40 -11.84 21.93 2.82
N THR A 41 -11.67 20.82 2.11
CA THR A 41 -12.63 20.38 1.08
C THR A 41 -13.65 19.34 1.57
N GLY A 42 -13.40 18.72 2.72
CA GLY A 42 -14.19 17.59 3.22
C GLY A 42 -13.95 16.27 2.48
N GLN A 43 -13.13 16.26 1.42
CA GLN A 43 -12.82 15.06 0.63
C GLN A 43 -12.14 14.00 1.49
N LYS A 44 -12.57 12.74 1.35
CA LYS A 44 -11.93 11.59 2.00
C LYS A 44 -11.13 10.77 0.99
N ALA A 45 -10.01 10.21 1.42
CA ALA A 45 -9.20 9.30 0.61
C ALA A 45 -8.47 8.27 1.49
N TRP A 46 -8.30 7.06 0.95
CA TRP A 46 -7.51 6.02 1.56
C TRP A 46 -6.05 6.18 1.18
N PHE A 47 -5.16 6.06 2.16
CA PHE A 47 -3.71 6.09 2.00
C PHE A 47 -3.12 4.78 2.51
N ILE A 48 -2.29 4.17 1.70
CA ILE A 48 -1.60 2.91 1.97
C ILE A 48 -0.10 3.16 1.80
N ASN A 49 0.71 2.69 2.75
CA ASN A 49 2.17 2.68 2.59
C ASN A 49 2.66 1.24 2.78
N VAL A 50 3.35 0.67 1.79
CA VAL A 50 3.84 -0.71 1.82
C VAL A 50 5.37 -0.76 1.89
N HIS A 51 5.91 -1.90 2.33
CA HIS A 51 7.34 -2.16 2.31
C HIS A 51 7.57 -3.67 2.18
N ASN A 52 7.63 -4.15 0.94
CA ASN A 52 7.73 -5.58 0.61
C ASN A 52 9.15 -6.09 0.80
N PRO A 53 9.35 -7.42 0.95
CA PRO A 53 10.66 -7.95 1.28
C PRO A 53 11.64 -7.80 0.11
N ALA A 54 12.80 -7.21 0.41
CA ALA A 54 13.93 -7.19 -0.50
C ALA A 54 14.55 -8.59 -0.65
N SER A 55 15.29 -8.81 -1.72
CA SER A 55 16.27 -9.90 -1.76
C SER A 55 17.63 -9.33 -1.30
N THR A 56 18.16 -9.82 -0.19
CA THR A 56 19.44 -9.38 0.38
C THR A 56 20.38 -10.56 0.59
N LYS A 57 21.64 -10.31 0.98
CA LYS A 57 22.59 -11.38 1.31
C LYS A 57 22.11 -12.25 2.48
N LEU A 58 21.47 -11.64 3.48
CA LEU A 58 20.96 -12.34 4.67
C LEU A 58 19.59 -12.99 4.44
N HIS A 59 18.79 -12.42 3.53
CA HIS A 59 17.49 -12.96 3.14
C HIS A 59 17.40 -13.03 1.61
N PRO A 60 17.97 -14.07 0.98
CA PRO A 60 17.92 -14.23 -0.47
C PRO A 60 16.54 -14.74 -0.94
N HIS A 61 16.29 -14.67 -2.25
CA HIS A 61 15.14 -15.32 -2.92
C HIS A 61 13.72 -14.92 -2.43
N ASN A 62 13.49 -13.64 -2.11
CA ASN A 62 12.18 -13.16 -1.63
C ASN A 62 11.17 -12.80 -2.76
N GLU A 63 11.44 -13.15 -4.02
CA GLU A 63 10.53 -12.88 -5.16
C GLU A 63 9.11 -13.40 -4.89
N HIS A 64 9.01 -14.68 -4.51
CA HIS A 64 7.73 -15.31 -4.19
C HIS A 64 6.93 -14.54 -3.12
N TRP A 65 7.62 -13.97 -2.12
CA TRP A 65 6.97 -13.18 -1.08
C TRP A 65 6.52 -11.81 -1.57
N ARG A 66 7.24 -11.20 -2.52
CA ARG A 66 6.77 -9.99 -3.20
C ARG A 66 5.50 -10.25 -4.01
N ASP A 67 5.42 -11.37 -4.72
CA ASP A 67 4.20 -11.74 -5.46
C ASP A 67 2.99 -11.91 -4.55
N VAL A 68 3.16 -12.65 -3.44
CA VAL A 68 2.09 -12.84 -2.45
C VAL A 68 1.70 -11.51 -1.79
N ALA A 69 2.66 -10.63 -1.52
CA ALA A 69 2.38 -9.29 -1.01
C ALA A 69 1.57 -8.46 -2.02
N ALA A 70 1.99 -8.41 -3.29
CA ALA A 70 1.31 -7.69 -4.36
C ALA A 70 -0.14 -8.17 -4.54
N GLN A 71 -0.39 -9.48 -4.50
CA GLN A 71 -1.76 -10.01 -4.57
C GLN A 71 -2.64 -9.54 -3.40
N LYS A 72 -2.09 -9.49 -2.18
CA LYS A 72 -2.80 -9.00 -0.98
C LYS A 72 -3.06 -7.50 -1.07
N GLU A 73 -2.11 -6.73 -1.59
CA GLU A 73 -2.25 -5.30 -1.85
C GLU A 73 -3.34 -5.02 -2.88
N ILE A 74 -3.34 -5.73 -4.01
CA ILE A 74 -4.38 -5.63 -5.06
C ILE A 74 -5.76 -5.95 -4.47
N ALA A 75 -5.88 -7.02 -3.68
CA ALA A 75 -7.14 -7.38 -3.03
C ALA A 75 -7.62 -6.30 -2.04
N LEU A 76 -6.69 -5.70 -1.30
CA LEU A 76 -6.97 -4.57 -0.41
C LEU A 76 -7.46 -3.35 -1.18
N ILE A 77 -6.77 -2.97 -2.26
CA ILE A 77 -7.10 -1.82 -3.11
C ILE A 77 -8.50 -1.99 -3.70
N LYS A 78 -8.79 -3.15 -4.31
CA LYS A 78 -10.14 -3.48 -4.81
C LYS A 78 -11.23 -3.36 -3.75
N LYS A 79 -10.94 -3.76 -2.51
CA LYS A 79 -11.89 -3.60 -1.40
C LYS A 79 -12.11 -2.13 -1.04
N LEU A 80 -11.08 -1.30 -1.14
CA LEU A 80 -11.15 0.12 -0.83
C LEU A 80 -11.79 0.94 -1.97
N GLU A 81 -11.53 0.60 -3.23
CA GLU A 81 -12.17 1.21 -4.41
C GLU A 81 -13.69 1.08 -4.34
N LYS A 82 -14.21 -0.06 -3.85
CA LYS A 82 -15.66 -0.27 -3.60
C LYS A 82 -16.29 0.72 -2.61
N THR A 83 -15.50 1.48 -1.85
CA THR A 83 -16.03 2.56 -0.99
C THR A 83 -16.38 3.82 -1.78
N GLY A 84 -16.04 3.89 -3.07
CA GLY A 84 -16.22 5.08 -3.91
C GLY A 84 -15.24 6.22 -3.57
N LEU A 85 -14.22 5.95 -2.75
CA LEU A 85 -13.23 6.94 -2.33
C LEU A 85 -11.91 6.72 -3.06
N PRO A 86 -11.16 7.79 -3.38
CA PRO A 86 -9.81 7.68 -3.93
C PRO A 86 -8.90 6.81 -3.05
N VAL A 87 -8.06 6.01 -3.69
CA VAL A 87 -7.04 5.18 -3.04
C VAL A 87 -5.68 5.62 -3.53
N ILE A 88 -4.80 5.94 -2.58
CA ILE A 88 -3.42 6.33 -2.81
C ILE A 88 -2.52 5.25 -2.22
N LEU A 89 -1.78 4.58 -3.09
CA LEU A 89 -0.75 3.60 -2.72
C LEU A 89 0.62 4.27 -2.83
N THR A 90 1.44 4.10 -1.81
CA THR A 90 2.83 4.52 -1.75
C THR A 90 3.68 3.40 -1.14
N GLY A 91 4.99 3.55 -1.21
CA GLY A 91 5.92 2.71 -0.47
C GLY A 91 6.96 2.06 -1.36
N ASP A 92 7.67 1.10 -0.76
CA ASP A 92 8.74 0.35 -1.41
C ASP A 92 8.28 -1.09 -1.66
N MET A 93 7.93 -1.39 -2.91
CA MET A 93 7.55 -2.74 -3.31
C MET A 93 8.77 -3.66 -3.49
N ASN A 94 10.00 -3.15 -3.39
CA ASN A 94 11.26 -3.86 -3.66
C ASN A 94 11.26 -4.60 -5.01
N GLU A 95 10.56 -4.03 -5.99
CA GLU A 95 10.34 -4.62 -7.29
C GLU A 95 10.48 -3.56 -8.38
N LYS A 96 11.02 -3.92 -9.54
CA LYS A 96 11.34 -2.94 -10.59
C LYS A 96 10.09 -2.54 -11.38
N GLN A 97 9.49 -3.49 -12.09
CA GLN A 97 8.36 -3.22 -12.99
C GLN A 97 7.15 -4.11 -12.71
N GLU A 98 7.38 -5.30 -12.17
CA GLU A 98 6.36 -6.33 -11.97
C GLU A 98 5.23 -5.81 -11.07
N ALA A 99 5.56 -5.26 -9.90
CA ALA A 99 4.57 -4.73 -8.96
C ALA A 99 3.71 -3.64 -9.62
N ARG A 100 4.33 -2.66 -10.31
CA ARG A 100 3.60 -1.61 -11.04
C ARG A 100 2.64 -2.23 -12.06
N ARG A 101 3.13 -3.15 -12.90
CA ARG A 101 2.32 -3.83 -13.93
C ARG A 101 1.15 -4.60 -13.32
N HIS A 102 1.38 -5.35 -12.25
CA HIS A 102 0.35 -6.15 -11.59
C HIS A 102 -0.71 -5.29 -10.93
N ILE A 103 -0.30 -4.21 -10.25
CA ILE A 103 -1.24 -3.28 -9.60
C ILE A 103 -2.10 -2.58 -10.65
N LEU A 104 -1.50 -2.02 -11.70
CA LEU A 104 -2.24 -1.30 -12.75
C LEU A 104 -3.17 -2.21 -13.56
N ARG A 105 -2.81 -3.49 -13.78
CA ARG A 105 -3.70 -4.46 -14.43
C ARG A 105 -4.79 -4.99 -13.50
N GLY A 106 -4.53 -4.97 -12.20
CA GLY A 106 -5.35 -5.62 -11.18
C GLY A 106 -6.35 -4.70 -10.48
N THR A 107 -6.28 -3.39 -10.70
CA THR A 107 -7.03 -2.34 -9.97
C THR A 107 -7.40 -1.19 -10.92
N ASP A 108 -8.16 -0.21 -10.45
CA ASP A 108 -8.50 0.99 -11.23
C ASP A 108 -7.45 2.11 -11.04
N MET A 109 -6.32 1.78 -10.41
CA MET A 109 -5.25 2.74 -10.13
C MET A 109 -4.56 3.23 -11.40
N LYS A 110 -4.05 4.46 -11.31
CA LYS A 110 -3.17 5.06 -12.31
C LYS A 110 -1.81 5.35 -11.69
N ALA A 111 -0.75 5.21 -12.47
CA ALA A 111 0.59 5.61 -12.02
C ALA A 111 0.69 7.15 -12.01
N ALA A 112 1.37 7.69 -11.00
CA ALA A 112 1.59 9.14 -10.90
C ALA A 112 2.72 9.64 -11.82
N MET A 113 3.57 8.73 -12.32
CA MET A 113 4.70 9.02 -13.22
C MET A 113 4.82 7.88 -14.24
N ASP A 114 5.20 8.25 -15.47
CA ASP A 114 5.44 7.34 -16.59
C ASP A 114 6.89 6.87 -16.65
#